data_AF-A0A8J7IW00-F1
#
_entry.id   AF-A0A8J7IW00-F1
#
_cell.length_a   1.000
_cell.length_b   1.000
_cell.length_c   1.000
_cell.angle_alpha   90.00
_cell.angle_beta   90.00
_cell.angle_gamma   90.00
#
_symmetry.space_group_name_H-M   'P 1'
#
loop_
_entity.id
_entity.type
_entity.pdbx_description
1 polymer ?
#
loop_
_entity_poly.entity_id
_entity_poly.type
_entity_poly.pdbx_seq_one_letter_code
_entity_poly.pdbx_strand_id
1 'polypeptide(L)'
;MMELKLNSVYRHHKGKYYKTLLVCWNASNSSSPSNKLVIYQTLYEDKEYGNQSIWARPIEEFQELHDGVNPRFEFVCELPTAITL
;
A
#
# COMPACT_ATOMS: atom_id res chain seq x y z
N MET A 1 -15.71 -0.98 0.45
CA MET A 1 -14.28 -0.94 0.85
C MET A 1 -13.72 -2.34 0.70
N MET A 2 -12.60 -2.48 0.01
CA MET A 2 -11.90 -3.77 -0.11
C MET A 2 -11.08 -4.02 1.16
N GLU A 3 -10.95 -5.27 1.59
CA GLU A 3 -10.06 -5.61 2.69
C GLU A 3 -8.59 -5.49 2.24
N LEU A 4 -7.81 -4.65 2.92
CA LEU A 4 -6.38 -4.51 2.64
C LEU A 4 -5.65 -5.74 3.17
N LYS A 5 -4.90 -6.42 2.29
CA LYS A 5 -4.07 -7.56 2.67
C LYS A 5 -2.64 -7.11 2.91
N LEU A 6 -2.07 -7.52 4.05
CA LEU A 6 -0.65 -7.33 4.34
C LEU A 6 0.19 -8.39 3.61
N ASN A 7 1.50 -8.17 3.53
CA ASN A 7 2.43 -9.04 2.83
C ASN A 7 1.96 -9.39 1.40
N SER A 8 1.36 -8.42 0.71
CA SER A 8 0.70 -8.64 -0.58
C SER A 8 1.21 -7.65 -1.62
N VAL A 9 1.19 -8.07 -2.88
CA VAL A 9 1.59 -7.26 -4.02
C VAL A 9 0.38 -6.53 -4.58
N TYR A 10 0.54 -5.23 -4.77
CA TYR A 10 -0.41 -4.35 -5.42
C TYR A 10 0.23 -3.67 -6.63
N ARG A 11 -0.55 -3.47 -7.70
CA ARG A 11 -0.15 -2.72 -8.89
C ARG A 11 -0.84 -1.36 -8.88
N HIS A 12 -0.05 -0.29 -8.88
CA HIS A 12 -0.58 1.06 -9.05
C HIS A 12 -1.07 1.25 -10.49
N HIS A 13 -2.09 2.09 -10.70
CA HIS A 13 -2.65 2.37 -12.04
C HIS A 13 -1.60 2.89 -13.06
N LYS A 14 -0.45 3.41 -12.60
CA LYS A 14 0.71 3.78 -13.44
C LYS A 14 1.63 2.60 -13.80
N GLY A 15 1.24 1.37 -13.51
CA GLY A 15 1.96 0.14 -13.89
C GLY A 15 3.11 -0.29 -12.97
N LYS A 16 3.33 0.39 -11.84
CA LYS A 16 4.38 0.05 -10.86
C LYS A 16 3.85 -0.87 -9.77
N TYR A 17 4.72 -1.73 -9.24
CA TYR A 17 4.39 -2.73 -8.23
C TYR A 17 4.91 -2.35 -6.85
N TYR A 18 4.11 -2.68 -5.84
CA TYR A 18 4.35 -2.35 -4.46
C TYR A 18 3.96 -3.52 -3.57
N LYS A 19 4.63 -3.66 -2.41
CA LYS A 19 4.28 -4.64 -1.37
C LYS A 19 3.75 -3.92 -0.14
N THR A 20 2.58 -4.29 0.34
CA THR A 20 2.03 -3.81 1.61
C THR A 20 2.74 -4.47 2.79
N LEU A 21 3.10 -3.65 3.78
CA LEU A 21 3.85 -4.09 4.96
C LEU A 21 2.99 -4.04 6.21
N LEU A 22 2.47 -2.86 6.53
CA LEU A 22 1.79 -2.59 7.79
C LEU A 22 0.64 -1.59 7.58
N VAL A 23 -0.29 -1.57 8.54
CA VAL A 23 -1.21 -0.44 8.73
C VAL A 23 -0.95 0.14 10.10
N CYS A 24 -0.73 1.46 10.16
CA CYS A 24 -0.53 2.18 11.41
C CYS A 24 -1.52 3.34 11.54
N TRP A 25 -1.64 3.88 12.74
CA TRP A 25 -2.40 5.10 12.98
C TRP A 25 -1.52 6.32 12.71
N ASN A 26 -2.05 7.32 12.03
CA ASN A 26 -1.39 8.60 11.86
C ASN A 26 -1.47 9.39 13.17
N ALA A 27 -0.31 9.66 13.76
CA ALA A 27 -0.20 10.32 15.06
C ALA A 27 -0.66 11.79 15.04
N SER A 28 -0.66 12.45 13.87
CA SER A 28 -0.93 13.89 13.75
C SER A 28 -2.41 14.23 13.60
N ASN A 29 -3.30 13.27 13.36
CA ASN A 29 -4.72 13.54 13.09
C ASN A 29 -5.65 12.59 13.86
N SER A 30 -5.43 12.48 15.18
CA SER A 30 -6.16 11.57 16.09
C SER A 30 -7.69 11.76 16.13
N SER A 31 -8.21 12.85 15.56
CA SER A 31 -9.63 13.21 15.62
C SER A 31 -10.45 12.80 14.38
N SER A 32 -9.84 12.27 13.31
CA SER A 32 -10.58 11.79 12.12
C SER A 32 -10.72 10.25 12.09
N PRO A 33 -11.86 9.70 11.63
CA PRO A 33 -11.98 8.26 11.34
C PRO A 33 -10.99 7.79 10.25
N SER A 34 -10.54 8.71 9.41
CA SER A 34 -9.68 8.49 8.24
C SER A 34 -8.18 8.52 8.55
N ASN A 35 -7.80 7.98 9.71
CA ASN A 35 -6.52 8.25 10.33
C ASN A 35 -5.55 7.07 10.29
N LYS A 36 -5.75 6.14 9.35
CA LYS A 36 -4.86 5.00 9.14
C LYS A 36 -3.96 5.25 7.94
N LEU A 37 -2.69 4.89 8.06
CA LEU A 37 -1.72 4.88 6.97
C LEU A 37 -1.39 3.45 6.59
N VAL A 38 -1.33 3.20 5.29
CA VAL A 38 -0.72 2.01 4.71
C VAL A 38 0.75 2.28 4.54
N ILE A 39 1.58 1.43 5.15
CA ILE A 39 3.02 1.39 4.93
C ILE A 39 3.31 0.33 3.88
N TYR A 40 3.95 0.72 2.79
CA TYR A 40 4.23 -0.15 1.64
C TYR A 40 5.60 0.15 1.04
N GLN A 41 6.18 -0.83 0.36
CA GLN A 41 7.50 -0.69 -0.29
C GLN A 41 7.39 -0.80 -1.82
N THR A 42 8.30 -0.15 -2.55
CA THR A 42 8.45 -0.39 -3.98
C THR A 42 8.99 -1.80 -4.25
N LEU A 43 8.61 -2.38 -5.39
CA LEU A 43 9.21 -3.58 -5.97
C LEU A 43 10.02 -3.24 -7.23
N TYR A 44 10.58 -2.03 -7.25
CA TYR A 44 11.41 -1.50 -8.33
C TYR A 44 12.43 -0.50 -7.75
N GLU A 45 13.49 -0.24 -8.51
CA GLU A 45 14.47 0.80 -8.19
C GLU A 45 13.94 2.18 -8.58
N ASP A 46 13.79 3.03 -7.59
CA ASP A 46 13.42 4.44 -7.79
C ASP A 46 14.69 5.27 -7.98
N LYS A 47 14.69 6.19 -8.96
CA LYS A 47 15.88 6.99 -9.29
C LYS A 47 16.24 8.00 -8.19
N GLU A 48 15.27 8.43 -7.39
CA GLU A 48 15.45 9.41 -6.33
C GLU A 48 15.58 8.75 -4.97
N TYR A 49 14.74 7.74 -4.70
CA TYR A 49 14.63 7.11 -3.38
C TYR A 49 15.32 5.74 -3.27
N GLY A 50 15.92 5.25 -4.35
CA GLY A 50 16.65 3.99 -4.39
C GLY A 50 15.77 2.74 -4.45
N ASN A 51 16.39 1.60 -4.21
CA ASN A 51 15.74 0.29 -4.25
C ASN A 51 14.89 0.06 -2.99
N GLN A 52 13.70 -0.54 -3.17
CA GLN A 52 12.78 -0.91 -2.09
C GLN A 52 12.39 0.28 -1.17
N SER A 53 12.19 1.46 -1.75
CA SER A 53 11.80 2.64 -0.97
C SER A 53 10.46 2.44 -0.27
N ILE A 54 10.35 2.95 0.95
CA ILE A 54 9.18 2.82 1.82
C ILE A 54 8.32 4.07 1.73
N TRP A 55 7.02 3.88 1.60
CA TRP A 55 6.02 4.93 1.48
C TRP A 55 4.93 4.75 2.52
N ALA A 56 4.36 5.88 2.97
CA ALA A 56 3.19 5.94 3.82
C ALA A 56 2.09 6.72 3.11
N ARG A 57 0.85 6.21 3.11
CA ARG A 57 -0.29 6.87 2.48
C ARG A 57 -1.57 6.63 3.28
N PRO A 58 -2.50 7.60 3.37
CA PRO A 58 -3.83 7.37 3.94
C PRO A 58 -4.52 6.16 3.32
N ILE A 59 -5.20 5.36 4.15
CA ILE A 59 -5.85 4.15 3.69
C ILE A 59 -6.95 4.44 2.68
N GLU A 60 -7.66 5.57 2.78
CA GLU A 60 -8.66 5.94 1.77
C GLU A 60 -8.00 6.21 0.41
N GLU A 61 -6.90 6.98 0.39
CA GLU A 61 -6.17 7.27 -0.85
C GLU A 61 -5.49 6.02 -1.45
N PHE A 62 -5.17 5.03 -0.62
CA PHE A 62 -4.68 3.74 -1.12
C PHE A 62 -5.82 2.93 -1.75
N GLN A 63 -7.02 2.97 -1.17
CA GLN A 63 -8.19 2.20 -1.61
C GLN A 63 -9.09 2.93 -2.59
N GLU A 64 -8.74 4.16 -2.97
CA GLU A 64 -9.56 4.97 -3.87
C GLU A 64 -9.56 4.44 -5.31
N LEU A 65 -10.52 4.92 -6.09
CA LEU A 65 -10.61 4.65 -7.52
C LEU A 65 -9.94 5.79 -8.30
N HIS A 66 -9.08 5.49 -9.28
CA HIS A 66 -8.33 6.55 -9.96
C HIS A 66 -9.15 7.30 -11.05
N ASP A 67 -10.24 6.70 -11.52
CA ASP A 67 -11.15 7.23 -12.55
C ASP A 67 -12.63 7.07 -12.13
N GLY A 68 -12.87 6.82 -10.84
CA GLY A 68 -14.20 6.53 -10.31
C GLY A 68 -14.68 5.10 -10.53
N VAL A 69 -13.92 4.24 -11.23
CA VAL A 69 -14.29 2.85 -11.51
C VAL A 69 -13.18 1.87 -11.13
N ASN A 70 -11.94 2.16 -11.50
CA ASN A 70 -10.79 1.27 -11.36
C ASN A 70 -9.99 1.56 -10.09
N PRO A 71 -9.57 0.53 -9.32
CA PRO A 71 -8.74 0.70 -8.15
C PRO A 71 -7.45 1.46 -8.47
N ARG A 72 -7.08 2.43 -7.63
CA ARG A 72 -5.76 3.06 -7.74
C ARG A 72 -4.64 2.04 -7.56
N PHE A 73 -4.83 1.14 -6.58
CA PHE A 73 -3.94 0.01 -6.29
C PHE A 73 -4.72 -1.29 -6.43
N GLU A 74 -4.46 -2.01 -7.51
CA GLU A 74 -5.08 -3.30 -7.79
C GLU A 74 -4.32 -4.41 -7.06
N PHE A 75 -5.02 -5.29 -6.34
CA PHE A 75 -4.41 -6.47 -5.73
C PHE A 75 -3.95 -7.45 -6.80
N VAL A 76 -2.73 -7.96 -6.67
CA VAL A 76 -2.13 -8.92 -7.60
C VAL A 76 -2.04 -10.30 -6.96
N CYS A 77 -1.34 -10.41 -5.82
CA CYS A 77 -1.18 -11.67 -5.10
C CYS A 77 -0.78 -11.46 -3.64
N GLU A 78 -0.98 -12.48 -2.83
CA GLU A 78 -0.43 -12.57 -1.48
C GLU A 78 0.93 -13.28 -1.53
N LEU A 79 1.93 -12.75 -0.84
CA LEU A 79 3.25 -13.38 -0.81
C LEU A 79 3.26 -14.50 0.24
N PRO A 80 4.06 -15.56 0.04
CA PRO A 80 4.22 -16.60 1.05
C PRO A 80 4.66 -15.99 2.39
N THR A 81 3.98 -16.35 3.47
CA THR A 81 4.49 -16.12 4.81
C THR A 81 5.65 -17.08 5.02
N ALA A 82 6.83 -16.56 5.38
CA ALA A 82 7.93 -17.42 5.77
C ALA A 82 7.47 -18.27 6.97
N ILE A 83 7.38 -19.59 6.78
CA ILE A 83 7.18 -20.52 7.89
C ILE A 83 8.52 -20.58 8.60
N THR A 84 8.64 -19.92 9.74
CA THR A 84 9.75 -20.16 10.64
C THR A 84 9.51 -21.53 11.28
N LEU A 85 10.29 -22.53 10.83
CA LEU A 85 10.32 -23.88 11.41
C LEU A 85 10.95 -23.87 12.80
#